data_AF-A0A183DCQ1-F1
#
_entry.id   AF-A0A183DCQ1-F1
#
_cell.length_a   1.000
_cell.length_b   1.000
_cell.length_c   1.000
_cell.angle_alpha   90.00
_cell.angle_beta   90.00
_cell.angle_gamma   90.00
#
_symmetry.space_group_name_H-M   'P 1'
#
loop_
_entity.id
_entity.type
_entity.pdbx_description
1 polymer ?
#
loop_
_entity_poly.entity_id
_entity_poly.type
_entity_poly.pdbx_seq_one_letter_code
_entity_poly.pdbx_strand_id
1 'polypeptide(L)' 'MRNPEPVFFYSWFFAADSWPDSLDDSNARKDWGWAPMYDLDATVDEMFALVRRQLIAEGKTLNS' A
#
# COMPACT_ATOMS: atom_id res chain seq x y z
N MET A 1 19.21 -31.50 -4.86
CA MET A 1 19.13 -30.90 -3.52
C MET A 1 18.16 -29.74 -3.63
N ARG A 2 16.95 -29.81 -3.02
CA ARG A 2 16.01 -28.68 -2.99
C ARG A 2 16.54 -27.67 -1.98
N ASN A 3 16.76 -26.44 -2.42
CA ASN A 3 17.07 -25.32 -1.53
C ASN A 3 15.84 -25.12 -0.61
N PRO A 4 15.97 -25.15 0.73
CA PRO A 4 14.83 -24.89 1.59
C PRO A 4 14.42 -23.42 1.42
N GLU A 5 13.16 -23.20 1.04
CA GLU A 5 12.56 -21.86 1.00
C GLU A 5 12.68 -21.20 2.39
N PRO A 6 13.06 -19.92 2.47
CA PRO A 6 13.28 -19.25 3.75
C PRO A 6 11.98 -19.20 4.56
N VAL A 7 12.05 -19.65 5.82
CA VAL A 7 10.91 -19.71 6.77
C VAL A 7 10.19 -18.38 7.00
N PHE A 8 10.83 -17.25 6.68
CA PHE A 8 10.22 -15.92 6.71
C PHE A 8 9.05 -15.77 5.73
N PHE A 9 9.09 -16.46 4.59
CA PHE A 9 8.06 -16.34 3.55
C PHE A 9 6.71 -16.89 4.02
N TYR A 10 6.72 -17.97 4.81
CA TYR A 10 5.50 -18.55 5.38
C TYR A 10 4.93 -17.69 6.51
N SER A 11 5.76 -17.11 7.38
CA SER A 11 5.31 -16.30 8.51
C SER A 11 4.55 -15.02 8.08
N TRP A 12 5.01 -14.35 7.02
CA TRP A 12 4.34 -13.15 6.49
C TRP A 12 2.98 -13.48 5.82
N PHE A 13 2.89 -14.62 5.12
CA PHE A 13 1.65 -15.06 4.49
C PHE A 13 0.54 -15.30 5.53
N PHE A 14 0.85 -16.00 6.63
CA PHE A 14 -0.11 -16.22 7.72
C PHE A 14 -0.53 -14.92 8.43
N ALA A 15 0.39 -13.96 8.56
CA ALA A 15 0.06 -12.66 9.14
C ALA A 15 -0.95 -11.89 8.26
N ALA A 16 -0.76 -11.89 6.94
CA ALA A 16 -1.69 -11.25 5.99
C ALA A 16 -3.06 -11.93 5.95
N ASP A 17 -3.10 -13.27 5.93
CA ASP A 17 -4.36 -14.06 5.92
C ASP A 17 -5.21 -13.88 7.19
N SER A 18 -4.61 -13.43 8.29
CA SER A 18 -5.32 -13.23 9.56
C SER A 18 -5.96 -11.85 9.72
N TRP A 19 -5.72 -10.92 8.78
CA TRP A 19 -6.29 -9.57 8.84
C TRP A 19 -7.69 -9.52 8.21
N PRO A 20 -8.60 -8.69 8.74
CA PRO A 20 -9.93 -8.52 8.15
C PRO A 20 -9.86 -7.80 6.80
N ASP A 21 -10.63 -8.27 5.82
CA ASP A 21 -10.68 -7.70 4.45
C ASP A 21 -11.21 -6.26 4.40
N SER A 22 -11.97 -5.84 5.42
CA SER A 22 -12.49 -4.48 5.53
C SER A 22 -12.59 -4.05 6.99
N LEU A 23 -12.37 -2.76 7.23
CA LEU A 23 -12.50 -2.13 8.53
C LEU A 23 -13.80 -1.32 8.55
N ASP A 24 -14.68 -1.58 9.53
CA ASP A 24 -15.83 -0.71 9.77
C ASP A 24 -15.37 0.57 10.48
N ASP A 25 -15.50 1.69 9.77
CA ASP A 25 -15.09 3.02 10.21
C ASP A 25 -16.25 3.84 10.81
N SER A 26 -17.46 3.27 10.94
CA SER A 26 -18.69 3.98 11.32
C SER A 26 -18.59 4.72 12.66
N ASN A 27 -17.91 4.14 13.64
CA ASN A 27 -17.70 4.77 14.95
C ASN A 27 -16.82 6.03 14.82
N ALA A 28 -15.78 5.99 13.98
CA ALA A 28 -14.91 7.14 13.75
C ALA A 28 -15.62 8.27 13.00
N ARG A 29 -16.50 7.93 12.04
CA ARG A 29 -17.36 8.90 11.37
C ARG A 29 -18.29 9.61 12.35
N LYS A 30 -18.83 8.87 13.32
CA LYS A 30 -19.79 9.39 14.30
C LYS A 30 -19.13 10.25 15.38
N ASP A 31 -18.00 9.79 15.92
CA ASP A 31 -17.40 10.40 17.10
C ASP A 31 -16.59 11.67 16.79
N TRP A 32 -15.92 11.72 15.63
CA TRP A 32 -15.06 12.84 15.25
C TRP A 32 -15.19 13.25 13.79
N GLY A 33 -16.25 12.80 13.10
CA GLY A 33 -16.54 13.23 11.73
C GLY A 33 -15.53 12.74 10.71
N TRP A 34 -14.81 11.65 10.99
CA TRP A 34 -13.80 11.14 10.08
C TRP A 34 -14.41 10.79 8.72
N ALA A 35 -13.75 11.21 7.64
CA ALA A 35 -14.11 10.84 6.28
C ALA A 35 -12.83 10.73 5.43
N PRO A 36 -12.70 9.69 4.58
CA PRO A 36 -11.58 9.60 3.67
C PRO A 36 -11.67 10.74 2.63
N MET A 37 -10.59 11.51 2.50
CA MET A 37 -10.49 12.63 1.54
C MET A 37 -10.06 12.15 0.14
N TYR A 38 -9.40 10.99 0.07
CA TYR A 38 -8.93 10.38 -1.17
C TYR A 38 -9.57 9.00 -1.30
N ASP A 39 -10.12 8.73 -2.48
CA ASP A 39 -10.50 7.37 -2.86
C ASP A 39 -9.26 6.60 -3.33
N LEU A 40 -9.47 5.32 -3.69
CA LEU A 40 -8.39 4.46 -4.13
C LEU A 40 -7.72 5.00 -5.40
N ASP A 41 -8.52 5.44 -6.38
CA ASP A 41 -8.03 5.91 -7.68
C ASP A 41 -7.19 7.18 -7.52
N ALA A 42 -7.67 8.16 -6.75
CA ALA A 42 -6.92 9.39 -6.47
C ALA A 42 -5.62 9.12 -5.69
N THR A 43 -5.63 8.13 -4.80
CA THR A 43 -4.42 7.70 -4.08
C THR A 43 -3.38 7.11 -5.03
N VAL A 44 -3.82 6.25 -5.96
CA VAL A 44 -2.96 5.62 -6.97
C VAL A 44 -2.37 6.68 -7.91
N ASP A 45 -3.19 7.61 -8.38
CA ASP A 45 -2.76 8.70 -9.25
C ASP A 45 -1.70 9.59 -8.58
N GLU A 46 -1.91 9.99 -7.33
CA GLU A 46 -0.94 10.81 -6.60
C GLU A 46 0.35 10.04 -6.32
N MET A 47 0.28 8.76 -5.95
CA MET A 47 1.48 7.93 -5.76
C MET A 47 2.33 7.90 -7.03
N PHE A 48 1.73 7.67 -8.19
CA PHE A 48 2.47 7.69 -9.45
C PHE A 48 3.01 9.08 -9.79
N ALA A 49 2.26 10.14 -9.50
CA ALA A 49 2.74 11.51 -9.69
C ALA A 49 3.99 11.78 -8.83
N LEU A 50 3.98 11.38 -7.56
CA LEU A 50 5.10 11.55 -6.64
C LEU A 50 6.32 10.74 -7.07
N VAL A 51 6.14 9.47 -7.44
CA VAL A 51 7.25 8.63 -7.93
C VAL A 51 7.85 9.21 -9.21
N ARG A 52 7.01 9.68 -10.15
CA ARG A 52 7.49 10.35 -11.37
C ARG A 52 8.29 11.61 -11.06
N ARG A 53 7.79 12.47 -10.16
CA ARG A 53 8.50 13.68 -9.69
C ARG A 53 9.86 13.31 -9.09
N GLN A 54 9.92 12.27 -8.26
CA GLN A 54 11.17 11.80 -7.64
C GLN A 54 12.18 11.31 -8.68
N LEU A 55 11.76 10.51 -9.66
CA LEU A 55 12.64 10.01 -10.71
C LEU A 55 13.21 11.13 -11.59
N ILE A 56 12.38 12.14 -11.92
CA ILE A 56 12.81 13.33 -12.65
C ILE A 56 13.83 14.13 -11.83
N ALA A 57 13.57 14.34 -10.54
CA ALA A 57 14.50 15.04 -9.64
C ALA A 57 15.85 14.32 -9.49
N GLU A 58 15.85 13.00 -9.52
CA GLU A 58 17.06 12.17 -9.47
C GLU A 58 17.79 12.06 -10.82
N GLY A 59 17.26 12.65 -11.91
CA GLY A 59 17.85 12.56 -13.25
C GLY A 59 17.82 11.14 -13.84
N LYS A 60 17.07 10.23 -13.22
CA LYS A 60 16.85 8.87 -13.71
C LYS A 60 15.78 8.93 -14.80
N THR A 61 16.20 9.30 -16.01
CA THR A 61 15.34 9.10 -17.19
C THR A 61 15.07 7.61 -17.30
N LEU A 62 13.79 7.23 -17.40
CA LEU A 62 13.40 5.86 -17.73
C LEU A 62 14.06 5.55 -19.07
N ASN A 63 15.17 4.84 -19.03
CA ASN A 63 15.94 4.49 -20.22
C ASN A 63 15.00 3.70 -21.15
N SER A 64 14.84 4.22 -22.37
CA SER A 64 14.02 3.67 -23.45
C SER A 64 14.49 2.29 -23.91
#